data_AF-A0A7C3Z459-F1
#
_entry.id   AF-A0A7C3Z459-F1
#
_cell.length_a   1.000
_cell.length_b   1.000
_cell.length_c   1.000
_cell.angle_alpha   90.00
_cell.angle_beta   90.00
_cell.angle_gamma   90.00
#
_symmetry.space_group_name_H-M   'P 1'
#
loop_
_entity.id
_entity.type
_entity.pdbx_description
1 polymer ?
#
loop_
_entity_poly.entity_id
_entity_poly.type
_entity_poly.pdbx_seq_one_letter_code
_entity_poly.pdbx_strand_id
1 'polypeptide(L)' 'MPASGACLVSSVPNTGKKRCLVKSGYLDIIFRSICAAEGWTLIESQIMPNHVHLFISSKPQASVIEMVKN' A
#
# COMPACT_ATOMS: atom_id res chain seq x y z
N MET A 1 -9.81 -23.94 -14.89
CA MET A 1 -10.85 -22.90 -14.71
C MET A 1 -12.18 -23.56 -14.41
N PRO A 2 -13.09 -22.94 -13.63
CA PRO A 2 -12.85 -21.90 -12.60
C PRO A 2 -12.08 -22.56 -11.42
N ALA A 3 -12.22 -22.31 -10.10
CA ALA A 3 -12.76 -21.23 -9.23
C ALA A 3 -11.74 -21.10 -8.06
N SER A 4 -11.88 -20.41 -6.92
CA SER A 4 -12.82 -19.47 -6.25
C SER A 4 -11.89 -18.67 -5.31
N GLY A 5 -11.95 -17.35 -5.17
CA GLY A 5 -13.11 -16.64 -4.61
C GLY A 5 -13.00 -16.43 -3.09
N ALA A 6 -11.81 -16.12 -2.56
CA ALA A 6 -11.58 -15.81 -1.13
C ALA A 6 -10.95 -14.42 -0.95
N CYS A 7 -11.66 -13.38 -1.43
CA CYS A 7 -11.31 -12.01 -1.09
C CYS A 7 -11.71 -11.77 0.37
N LEU A 8 -10.74 -11.77 1.28
CA LEU A 8 -10.91 -11.43 2.70
C LEU A 8 -11.13 -9.92 2.87
N VAL A 9 -12.26 -9.43 2.38
CA VAL A 9 -12.77 -8.10 2.68
C VAL A 9 -13.25 -8.13 4.13
N SER A 10 -12.37 -7.74 5.06
CA SER A 10 -12.77 -7.43 6.43
C SER A 10 -13.71 -6.23 6.41
N SER A 11 -15.00 -6.50 6.61
CA SER A 11 -16.05 -5.51 6.68
C SER A 11 -15.87 -4.61 7.91
N VAL A 12 -15.26 -3.44 7.72
CA VAL A 12 -15.17 -2.41 8.76
C VAL A 12 -16.38 -1.47 8.66
N PRO A 13 -17.29 -1.44 9.65
CA PRO A 13 -18.48 -0.61 9.60
C PRO A 13 -18.15 0.88 9.72
N ASN A 14 -18.75 1.68 8.85
CA ASN A 14 -18.62 3.13 8.79
C ASN A 14 -19.48 3.81 9.87
N THR A 15 -18.88 4.29 10.96
CA THR A 15 -19.49 5.31 11.83
C THR A 15 -18.45 6.23 12.47
N GLY A 16 -18.68 7.53 12.36
CA GLY A 16 -18.09 8.54 13.23
C GLY A 16 -16.80 9.17 12.71
N LYS A 17 -16.90 10.49 12.46
CA LYS A 17 -15.86 11.43 12.04
C LYS A 17 -14.66 11.45 13.01
N LYS A 18 -13.77 10.45 12.91
CA LYS A 18 -12.52 10.37 13.69
C LYS A 18 -11.41 11.07 12.92
N ARG A 19 -10.90 12.16 13.50
CA ARG A 19 -9.67 12.82 13.03
C ARG A 19 -8.49 11.90 13.36
N CYS A 20 -8.18 10.97 12.46
CA CYS A 20 -7.12 10.00 12.66
C CYS A 20 -5.77 10.71 12.72
N LEU A 21 -5.19 10.78 13.92
CA LEU A 21 -3.74 10.93 14.08
C LEU A 21 -3.07 9.86 13.23
N VAL A 22 -2.36 10.28 12.17
CA VAL A 22 -1.63 9.38 11.27
C VAL A 22 -0.45 8.80 12.06
N LYS A 23 -0.71 7.71 12.78
CA LYS A 23 0.35 6.89 13.37
C LYS A 23 1.18 6.32 12.21
N SER A 24 2.50 6.40 12.32
CA SER A 24 3.46 5.99 11.29
C SER A 24 3.19 4.60 10.69
N GLY A 25 2.68 3.65 11.49
CA GLY A 25 2.30 2.31 11.03
C GLY A 25 1.18 2.24 9.98
N TYR A 26 0.35 3.29 9.80
CA TYR A 26 -0.68 3.29 8.75
C TYR A 26 -0.09 3.47 7.33
N LEU A 27 1.02 4.20 7.20
CA LEU A 27 1.66 4.43 5.91
C LEU A 27 2.23 3.13 5.32
N ASP A 28 2.83 2.27 6.15
CA ASP A 28 3.35 0.97 5.71
C ASP A 28 2.25 0.06 5.15
N ILE A 29 1.06 0.06 5.76
CA ILE A 29 -0.12 -0.67 5.28
C ILE A 29 -0.56 -0.15 3.90
N ILE A 30 -0.58 1.18 3.71
CA ILE A 30 -0.94 1.81 2.43
C ILE A 30 0.07 1.43 1.34
N PHE A 31 1.38 1.56 1.59
CA PHE A 31 2.40 1.21 0.60
C PHE A 31 2.36 -0.28 0.22
N ARG A 32 2.15 -1.19 1.20
CA ARG A 32 1.95 -2.61 0.92
C ARG A 32 0.71 -2.87 0.07
N SER A 33 -0.39 -2.16 0.33
CA SER A 33 -1.63 -2.29 -0.45
C SER A 33 -1.46 -1.82 -1.90
N ILE A 34 -0.76 -0.70 -2.13
CA ILE A 34 -0.48 -0.18 -3.47
C ILE A 34 0.44 -1.15 -4.22
N CYS A 35 1.54 -1.59 -3.59
CA CYS A 35 2.45 -2.57 -4.19
C CYS A 35 1.73 -3.88 -4.56
N ALA A 36 0.84 -4.38 -3.68
CA ALA A 36 0.06 -5.59 -3.95
C ALA A 36 -0.93 -5.42 -5.12
N ALA A 37 -1.55 -4.25 -5.28
CA ALA A 37 -2.47 -3.96 -6.39
C ALA A 37 -1.75 -3.92 -7.75
N GLU A 38 -0.56 -3.32 -7.79
CA GLU A 38 0.27 -3.19 -9.01
C GLU A 38 1.14 -4.44 -9.29
N GLY A 39 1.15 -5.42 -8.37
CA GLY A 39 1.98 -6.61 -8.45
C GLY A 39 3.48 -6.33 -8.32
N TRP A 40 3.84 -5.36 -7.48
CA TRP A 40 5.21 -5.04 -7.08
C TRP A 40 5.53 -5.63 -5.70
N THR A 41 6.80 -5.89 -5.44
CA THR A 41 7.28 -6.38 -4.15
C THR A 41 7.95 -5.26 -3.37
N LEU A 42 7.34 -4.85 -2.26
CA LEU A 42 7.99 -3.97 -1.28
C LEU A 42 9.03 -4.80 -0.49
N ILE A 43 10.31 -4.52 -0.74
CA ILE A 43 11.44 -5.19 -0.08
C ILE A 43 11.70 -4.55 1.29
N GLU A 44 11.75 -3.22 1.34
CA GLU A 44 12.02 -2.46 2.55
C GLU A 44 11.26 -1.13 2.56
N SER A 45 10.84 -0.69 3.74
CA SER A 45 10.18 0.60 3.99
C SER A 45 10.75 1.23 5.27
N GLN A 46 11.29 2.45 5.14
CA GLN A 46 11.74 3.25 6.29
C GLN A 46 10.96 4.57 6.29
N ILE A 47 10.12 4.77 7.30
CA ILE A 47 9.25 5.94 7.45
C ILE A 47 9.85 6.86 8.51
N MET A 48 10.44 7.97 8.07
CA MET A 48 10.96 9.04 8.94
C MET A 48 9.92 10.16 9.07
N PRO A 49 10.05 11.07 10.06
CA PRO A 49 9.06 12.14 10.28
C PRO A 49 8.91 13.15 9.12
N ASN A 50 9.93 13.27 8.26
CA ASN A 50 10.01 14.26 7.18
C ASN A 50 10.20 13.65 5.77
N HIS A 51 10.48 12.35 5.66
CA HIS A 51 10.67 11.65 4.39
C HIS A 51 10.41 10.15 4.54
N VAL A 52 10.27 9.44 3.42
CA VAL A 52 10.11 7.97 3.40
C VAL A 52 11.08 7.40 2.39
N HIS A 53 11.79 6.34 2.75
CA HIS A 53 12.53 5.50 1.80
C HIS A 53 11.72 4.23 1.54
N LEU A 54 11.51 3.92 0.26
CA LEU A 54 10.84 2.70 -0.20
C LEU A 54 11.78 1.97 -1.16
N PHE A 55 12.08 0.71 -0.86
CA PHE A 55 12.82 -0.16 -1.75
C PHE A 55 11.85 -1.18 -2.37
N ILE A 56 11.53 -1.00 -3.65
CA ILE A 56 10.47 -1.72 -4.36
C ILE A 56 11.08 -2.43 -5.57
N SER A 57 10.75 -3.71 -5.75
CA SER A 57 10.95 -4.42 -7.01
C SER A 57 9.67 -4.39 -7.82
N SER A 58 9.70 -3.70 -8.96
CA SER A 58 8.61 -3.59 -9.92
C SER A 58 8.97 -4.27 -11.25
N LYS A 59 7.99 -4.44 -12.13
CA LYS A 59 8.22 -4.90 -13.51
C LYS A 59 8.87 -3.78 -14.33
N PRO A 60 9.78 -4.06 -15.27
CA PRO A 60 10.51 -3.04 -16.04
C PRO A 60 9.64 -2.19 -16.98
N GLN A 61 8.33 -2.49 -17.07
CA GLN A 61 7.35 -1.71 -17.81
C GLN A 61 6.76 -0.53 -17.00
N ALA A 62 6.89 -0.53 -15.68
CA ALA A 62 6.41 0.56 -14.83
C ALA A 62 7.41 1.72 -14.84
N SER A 63 6.99 2.92 -15.25
CA SER A 63 7.85 4.10 -15.15
C SER A 63 7.90 4.62 -13.71
N VAL A 64 9.07 5.07 -13.26
CA VAL A 64 9.26 5.59 -11.88
C VAL A 64 8.32 6.79 -11.60
N ILE A 65 7.97 7.56 -12.62
CA ILE A 65 7.05 8.71 -12.51
C ILE A 65 5.61 8.24 -12.23
N GLU A 66 5.15 7.18 -12.90
CA GLU A 66 3.84 6.59 -12.63
C GLU A 66 3.82 5.93 -11.25
N MET A 67 4.90 5.26 -10.84
CA MET A 67 5.03 4.63 -9.51
C MET A 67 4.90 5.62 -8.34
N VAL A 68 5.30 6.89 -8.53
CA VAL A 68 5.22 7.94 -7.49
C VAL A 68 3.87 8.69 -7.51
N LYS A 69 3.07 8.55 -8.57
CA LYS A 69 1.83 9.31 -8.77
C LYS A 69 0.59 8.60 -8.18
N ASN A 70 0.62 7.28 -8.06
CA ASN A 70 -0.47 6.44 -7.52
C ASN A 70 -0.59 6.52 -5.99
#